data_AF-A0A3A5RDI6-F1
#
_entry.id   AF-A0A3A5RDI6-F1
#
_cell.length_a   1.000
_cell.length_b   1.000
_cell.length_c   1.000
_cell.angle_alpha   90.00
_cell.angle_beta   90.00
_cell.angle_gamma   90.00
#
_symmetry.space_group_name_H-M   'P 1'
#
loop_
_entity.id
_entity.type
_entity.pdbx_description
1 polymer ?
#
loop_
_entity_poly.entity_id
_entity_poly.type
_entity_poly.pdbx_seq_one_letter_code
_entity_poly.pdbx_strand_id
1 'polypeptide(L)'
;MAKKALASKTGEVKYLQQGPIGPLVYPAGEYSASTGYTRTALSTPMVLCEGQYYVLAKEGTFKGVNPKTDYAANGSKATWVVMDKIQYAFIEVLMANFAKLASAVFYGQYMFSQYGIKADGSAVETVGGYKDFNYNDPMNPANKFRPNLLLDFLTGSFKGRNVEVEGTIIANASFVRMHDFRANEGYFFLNPAFGS
;
A
#
# COMPACT_ATOMS: atom_id res chain seq x y z
N MET A 1 49.05 24.34 -56.54
CA MET A 1 48.98 23.71 -55.20
C MET A 1 48.72 24.83 -54.20
N ALA A 2 47.75 24.84 -53.29
CA ALA A 2 47.18 23.77 -52.46
C ALA A 2 45.66 23.95 -52.21
N LYS A 3 45.01 22.85 -51.78
CA LYS A 3 43.57 22.65 -51.56
C LYS A 3 42.93 23.69 -50.61
N LYS A 4 41.84 24.32 -51.05
CA LYS A 4 40.83 24.96 -50.18
C LYS A 4 39.94 23.85 -49.61
N ALA A 5 39.97 23.62 -48.30
CA ALA A 5 38.98 22.77 -47.65
C ALA A 5 37.66 23.56 -47.54
N LEU A 6 36.63 23.15 -48.30
CA LEU A 6 35.25 23.58 -48.15
C LEU A 6 34.50 22.44 -47.47
N ALA A 7 34.45 22.44 -46.14
CA ALA A 7 33.63 21.50 -45.38
C ALA A 7 32.44 22.26 -44.78
N SER A 8 31.23 21.73 -44.95
CA SER A 8 30.05 22.13 -44.19
C SER A 8 29.49 20.92 -43.43
N LYS A 9 28.95 21.19 -42.23
CA LYS A 9 28.29 20.20 -41.38
C LYS A 9 26.86 20.67 -41.15
N THR A 10 25.90 19.85 -41.48
CA THR A 10 24.48 20.07 -41.14
C THR A 10 24.09 19.05 -40.07
N GLY A 11 23.44 19.51 -39.01
CA GLY A 11 22.92 18.66 -37.94
C GLY A 11 21.41 18.75 -37.88
N GLU A 12 20.75 17.64 -37.56
CA GLU A 12 19.33 17.64 -37.18
C GLU A 12 19.16 18.13 -35.74
N VAL A 13 18.24 19.07 -35.53
CA VAL A 13 17.76 19.46 -34.21
C VAL A 13 16.47 18.68 -33.95
N LYS A 14 16.53 17.71 -33.03
CA LYS A 14 15.33 17.04 -32.51
C LYS A 14 14.83 17.81 -31.30
N TYR A 15 13.75 18.57 -31.47
CA TYR A 15 13.04 19.17 -30.34
C TYR A 15 12.36 18.05 -29.54
N LEU A 16 12.71 17.95 -28.26
CA LEU A 16 11.94 17.14 -27.31
C LEU A 16 10.62 17.87 -27.07
N GLN A 17 9.55 17.43 -27.73
CA GLN A 17 8.21 17.94 -27.48
C GLN A 17 7.75 17.38 -26.12
N GLN A 18 8.07 18.10 -25.05
CA GLN A 18 7.56 17.77 -23.72
C GLN A 18 6.06 18.05 -23.72
N GLY A 19 5.25 17.01 -23.49
CA GLY A 19 3.80 17.15 -23.41
C GLY A 19 3.43 18.17 -22.33
N PRO A 20 2.31 18.90 -22.49
CA PRO A 20 1.84 19.84 -21.47
C PRO A 20 1.64 19.11 -20.14
N ILE A 21 1.90 19.81 -19.03
CA ILE A 21 1.64 19.32 -17.68
C ILE A 21 0.15 18.95 -17.60
N GLY A 22 -0.16 17.68 -17.35
CA GLY A 22 -1.53 17.24 -17.11
C GLY A 22 -2.04 17.76 -15.76
N PRO A 23 -3.35 18.04 -15.61
CA PRO A 23 -3.89 18.55 -14.36
C PRO A 23 -3.78 17.51 -13.23
N LEU A 24 -3.53 17.97 -12.01
CA LEU A 24 -3.60 17.16 -10.80
C LEU A 24 -5.04 16.72 -10.55
N VAL A 25 -5.28 15.42 -10.48
CA VAL A 25 -6.60 14.87 -10.15
C VAL A 25 -6.81 14.93 -8.63
N TYR A 26 -7.96 15.45 -8.17
CA TYR A 26 -8.33 15.48 -6.75
C TYR A 26 -9.71 14.87 -6.51
N PRO A 27 -9.94 14.19 -5.36
CA PRO A 27 -11.24 13.60 -5.05
C PRO A 27 -12.28 14.69 -4.72
N ALA A 28 -13.45 14.61 -5.33
CA ALA A 28 -14.59 15.50 -5.11
C ALA A 28 -15.84 14.77 -4.59
N GLY A 29 -15.68 13.52 -4.14
CA GLY A 29 -16.75 12.70 -3.55
C GLY A 29 -17.70 12.06 -4.57
N GLU A 30 -18.92 11.75 -4.14
CA GLU A 30 -19.98 11.28 -5.02
C GLU A 30 -20.49 12.42 -5.92
N TYR A 31 -20.82 12.08 -7.17
CA TYR A 31 -21.39 13.03 -8.11
C TYR A 31 -22.74 13.57 -7.61
N SER A 32 -22.91 14.88 -7.63
CA SER A 32 -24.17 15.57 -7.35
C SER A 32 -24.53 16.51 -8.50
N ALA A 33 -25.77 16.42 -8.98
CA ALA A 33 -26.29 17.31 -10.02
C ALA A 33 -26.38 18.78 -9.57
N SER A 34 -26.45 19.04 -8.26
CA SER A 34 -26.51 20.40 -7.71
C SER A 34 -25.14 21.07 -7.54
N THR A 35 -24.05 20.29 -7.63
CA THR A 35 -22.68 20.77 -7.46
C THR A 35 -22.06 21.18 -8.81
N GLY A 36 -21.34 22.30 -8.81
CA GLY A 36 -20.52 22.72 -9.95
C GLY A 36 -19.09 22.19 -9.81
N TYR A 37 -18.61 21.47 -10.81
CA TYR A 37 -17.27 20.89 -10.85
C TYR A 37 -16.40 21.67 -11.83
N THR A 38 -15.21 22.09 -11.42
CA THR A 38 -14.34 22.94 -12.22
C THR A 38 -13.01 22.26 -12.52
N ARG A 39 -12.65 22.20 -13.80
CA ARG A 39 -11.31 21.82 -14.27
C ARG A 39 -10.54 23.05 -14.72
N THR A 40 -9.30 23.12 -14.28
CA THR A 40 -8.30 24.09 -14.73
C THR A 40 -7.17 23.36 -15.45
N ALA A 41 -6.22 24.11 -16.01
CA ALA A 41 -4.99 23.54 -16.57
C ALA A 41 -4.17 22.75 -15.53
N LEU A 42 -4.29 23.08 -14.23
CA LEU A 42 -3.49 22.50 -13.15
C LEU A 42 -4.24 21.48 -12.29
N SER A 43 -5.58 21.45 -12.32
CA SER A 43 -6.37 20.59 -11.44
C SER A 43 -7.68 20.12 -12.08
N THR A 44 -8.08 18.89 -11.78
CA THR A 44 -9.35 18.32 -12.24
C THR A 44 -10.03 17.45 -11.17
N PRO A 45 -11.35 17.59 -10.97
CA PRO A 45 -12.08 16.80 -9.99
C PRO A 45 -12.32 15.37 -10.48
N MET A 46 -12.25 14.42 -9.53
CA MET A 46 -12.66 13.03 -9.67
C MET A 46 -13.91 12.78 -8.85
N VAL A 47 -14.96 12.25 -9.47
CA VAL A 47 -16.24 11.92 -8.82
C VAL A 47 -16.57 10.44 -8.95
N LEU A 48 -17.20 9.88 -7.92
CA LEU A 48 -17.83 8.56 -7.98
C LEU A 48 -19.27 8.73 -8.49
N CYS A 49 -19.61 8.05 -9.59
CA CYS A 49 -20.99 8.02 -10.10
C CYS A 49 -21.36 6.56 -10.36
N GLU A 50 -22.33 6.04 -9.60
CA GLU A 50 -22.87 4.68 -9.74
C GLU A 50 -21.78 3.58 -9.79
N GLY A 51 -20.77 3.68 -8.92
CA GLY A 51 -19.72 2.67 -8.78
C GLY A 51 -18.52 2.81 -9.73
N GLN A 52 -18.50 3.82 -10.62
CA GLN A 52 -17.38 4.10 -11.51
C GLN A 52 -16.83 5.51 -11.27
N TYR A 53 -15.51 5.66 -11.35
CA TYR A 53 -14.83 6.95 -11.23
C TYR A 53 -14.73 7.66 -12.59
N TYR A 54 -15.03 8.95 -12.57
CA TYR A 54 -14.95 9.83 -13.72
C TYR A 54 -14.12 11.06 -13.37
N VAL A 55 -13.34 11.54 -14.34
CA VAL A 55 -12.61 12.80 -14.25
C VAL A 55 -13.15 13.78 -15.27
N LEU A 56 -13.15 15.06 -14.90
CA LEU A 56 -13.57 16.10 -15.82
C LEU A 56 -12.50 16.23 -16.92
N ALA A 57 -12.93 16.21 -18.18
CA ALA A 57 -12.04 16.21 -19.35
C ALA A 57 -11.91 17.60 -19.99
N LYS A 58 -12.94 18.44 -19.85
CA LYS A 58 -13.00 19.78 -20.45
C LYS A 58 -12.70 20.84 -19.42
N GLU A 59 -11.90 21.85 -19.77
CA GLU A 59 -11.70 23.01 -18.89
C GLU A 59 -13.00 23.82 -18.76
N GLY A 60 -13.20 24.40 -17.57
CA GLY A 60 -14.41 25.14 -17.23
C GLY A 60 -15.19 24.51 -16.08
N THR A 61 -16.34 25.11 -15.78
CA THR A 61 -17.24 24.68 -14.69
C THR A 61 -18.49 24.03 -15.28
N PHE A 62 -18.77 22.80 -14.84
CA PHE A 62 -19.91 22.01 -15.31
C PHE A 62 -20.80 21.60 -14.13
N LYS A 63 -22.11 21.79 -14.28
CA LYS A 63 -23.13 21.47 -13.28
C LYS A 63 -24.29 20.74 -13.94
N GLY A 64 -24.86 19.74 -13.27
CA GLY A 64 -26.01 18.98 -13.77
C GLY A 64 -25.73 18.00 -14.92
N VAL A 65 -24.48 17.87 -15.39
CA VAL A 65 -24.09 16.89 -16.41
C VAL A 65 -23.73 15.57 -15.73
N ASN A 66 -24.57 14.54 -15.86
CA ASN A 66 -24.33 13.23 -15.23
C ASN A 66 -23.16 12.51 -15.94
N PRO A 67 -22.11 12.11 -15.21
CA PRO A 67 -20.90 11.52 -15.80
C PRO A 67 -21.14 10.25 -16.61
N LYS A 68 -21.99 9.35 -16.09
CA LYS A 68 -22.24 8.04 -16.72
C LYS A 68 -23.01 8.19 -18.01
N THR A 69 -24.08 8.99 -18.02
CA THR A 69 -24.90 9.22 -19.22
C THR A 69 -24.13 10.00 -20.28
N ASP A 70 -23.34 11.00 -19.85
CA ASP A 70 -22.53 11.82 -20.76
C ASP A 70 -21.44 10.99 -21.44
N TYR A 71 -20.72 10.16 -20.67
CA TYR A 71 -19.72 9.25 -21.24
C TYR A 71 -20.33 8.19 -22.17
N ALA A 72 -21.47 7.61 -21.79
CA ALA A 72 -22.16 6.63 -22.62
C ALA A 72 -22.61 7.22 -23.99
N ALA A 73 -22.99 8.50 -24.01
CA ALA A 73 -23.41 9.19 -25.23
C ALA A 73 -22.22 9.67 -26.09
N ASN A 74 -21.14 10.15 -25.46
CA ASN A 74 -20.10 10.94 -26.13
C ASN A 74 -18.70 10.30 -26.13
N GLY A 75 -18.50 9.18 -25.41
CA GLY A 75 -17.22 8.47 -25.32
C GLY A 75 -16.08 9.38 -24.87
N SER A 76 -14.95 9.35 -25.59
CA SER A 76 -13.77 10.19 -25.31
C SER A 76 -13.97 11.70 -25.50
N LYS A 77 -15.09 12.13 -26.10
CA LYS A 77 -15.46 13.55 -26.30
C LYS A 77 -16.42 14.08 -25.23
N ALA A 78 -16.79 13.23 -24.28
CA ALA A 78 -17.64 13.58 -23.15
C ALA A 78 -17.00 14.68 -22.29
N THR A 79 -17.84 15.36 -21.51
CA THR A 79 -17.40 16.30 -20.46
C THR A 79 -16.72 15.53 -19.33
N TRP A 80 -17.24 14.36 -19.00
CA TRP A 80 -16.67 13.40 -18.07
C TRP A 80 -16.09 12.20 -18.81
N VAL A 81 -14.85 11.86 -18.56
CA VAL A 81 -14.25 10.62 -19.08
C VAL A 81 -14.08 9.61 -17.96
N VAL A 82 -14.30 8.34 -18.28
CA VAL A 82 -14.00 7.25 -17.36
C VAL A 82 -12.51 7.31 -17.04
N MET A 83 -12.22 7.35 -15.75
CA MET A 83 -10.86 7.11 -15.30
C MET A 83 -10.63 5.60 -15.44
N ASP A 84 -9.75 5.21 -16.37
CA ASP A 84 -9.24 3.85 -16.38
C ASP A 84 -8.75 3.51 -14.98
N LYS A 85 -8.94 2.26 -14.55
CA LYS A 85 -8.50 1.76 -13.23
C LYS A 85 -6.97 1.78 -13.15
N ILE A 86 -6.37 2.96 -13.10
CA ILE A 86 -4.99 3.17 -12.74
C ILE A 86 -5.02 3.28 -11.22
N GLN A 87 -4.42 2.31 -10.54
CA GLN A 87 -4.20 2.37 -9.10
C GLN A 87 -3.25 3.53 -8.79
N TYR A 88 -3.80 4.73 -8.57
CA TYR A 88 -3.05 5.84 -7.98
C TYR A 88 -3.14 5.73 -6.45
N ALA A 89 -1.98 5.62 -5.80
CA ALA A 89 -1.84 5.80 -4.36
C ALA A 89 -1.68 7.30 -4.07
N PHE A 90 -2.72 7.95 -3.55
CA PHE A 90 -2.63 9.29 -2.99
C PHE A 90 -2.32 9.15 -1.49
N ILE A 91 -1.17 9.68 -1.07
CA ILE A 91 -0.71 9.64 0.32
C ILE A 91 -1.16 10.92 1.03
N GLU A 92 -2.13 10.78 1.92
CA GLU A 92 -2.36 11.64 3.10
C GLU A 92 -3.09 10.88 4.21
N VAL A 93 -3.73 9.74 3.90
CA VAL A 93 -4.10 8.68 4.86
C VAL A 93 -3.75 7.33 4.28
N LEU A 94 -2.99 6.56 5.06
CA LEU A 94 -2.55 5.21 4.74
C LEU A 94 -3.71 4.21 4.81
N MET A 95 -4.53 4.11 3.77
CA MET A 95 -5.53 3.04 3.62
C MET A 95 -5.22 2.21 2.37
N ALA A 96 -4.52 1.10 2.55
CA ALA A 96 -4.35 0.09 1.50
C ALA A 96 -4.38 -1.31 2.12
N ASN A 97 -5.43 -2.06 1.76
CA ASN A 97 -5.37 -3.52 1.70
C ASN A 97 -4.11 -3.88 0.89
N PHE A 98 -3.08 -4.37 1.58
CA PHE A 98 -1.77 -4.76 1.05
C PHE A 98 -0.97 -3.68 0.32
N ALA A 99 -0.35 -2.79 1.10
CA ALA A 99 0.84 -2.08 0.65
C ALA A 99 2.00 -2.39 1.59
N LYS A 100 3.15 -2.77 1.02
CA LYS A 100 4.42 -2.81 1.77
C LYS A 100 4.69 -1.40 2.27
N LEU A 101 4.65 -1.19 3.59
CA LEU A 101 5.07 0.06 4.19
C LEU A 101 6.27 -0.26 5.05
N ALA A 102 7.41 0.36 4.72
CA ALA A 102 8.68 0.12 5.41
C ALA A 102 9.01 -1.38 5.60
N SER A 103 8.69 -2.20 4.59
CA SER A 103 8.86 -3.67 4.56
C SER A 103 7.88 -4.51 5.40
N ALA A 104 6.95 -3.93 6.15
CA ALA A 104 5.85 -4.68 6.76
C ALA A 104 4.74 -5.00 5.75
N VAL A 105 4.07 -6.14 5.91
CA VAL A 105 2.91 -6.55 5.12
C VAL A 105 1.65 -6.32 5.95
N PHE A 106 0.68 -5.62 5.38
CA PHE A 106 -0.62 -5.36 5.99
C PHE A 106 -1.71 -6.17 5.28
N TYR A 107 -2.45 -7.00 6.02
CA TYR A 107 -3.57 -7.77 5.50
C TYR A 107 -4.72 -7.87 6.52
N GLY A 108 -5.83 -7.19 6.24
CA GLY A 108 -6.97 -7.14 7.14
C GLY A 108 -6.54 -6.66 8.52
N GLN A 109 -6.75 -7.47 9.56
CA GLN A 109 -6.35 -7.16 10.93
C GLN A 109 -4.85 -7.39 11.24
N TYR A 110 -4.08 -7.96 10.31
CA TYR A 110 -2.71 -8.38 10.57
C TYR A 110 -1.67 -7.40 9.99
N MET A 111 -0.62 -7.15 10.76
CA MET A 111 0.65 -6.61 10.27
C MET A 111 1.78 -7.60 10.56
N PHE A 112 2.55 -7.97 9.54
CA PHE A 112 3.53 -9.03 9.66
C PHE A 112 4.77 -8.86 8.78
N SER A 113 5.84 -9.58 9.12
CA SER A 113 7.11 -9.56 8.38
C SER A 113 6.99 -10.24 7.01
N GLN A 114 7.77 -9.76 6.03
CA GLN A 114 7.85 -10.39 4.69
C GLN A 114 8.49 -11.77 4.70
N TYR A 115 9.37 -12.00 5.68
CA TYR A 115 10.05 -13.27 5.85
C TYR A 115 9.37 -14.08 6.94
N GLY A 116 9.51 -15.40 6.81
CA GLY A 116 8.80 -16.36 7.64
C GLY A 116 9.41 -17.74 7.56
N ILE A 117 8.63 -18.76 7.89
CA ILE A 117 8.95 -20.17 7.66
C ILE A 117 7.81 -20.92 7.02
N LYS A 118 8.16 -22.06 6.43
CA LYS A 118 7.21 -23.08 6.00
C LYS A 118 6.93 -24.09 7.11
N ALA A 119 6.17 -25.11 6.77
CA ALA A 119 5.80 -26.19 7.69
C ALA A 119 7.01 -26.98 8.21
N ASP A 120 8.01 -27.21 7.36
CA ASP A 120 9.25 -27.92 7.67
C ASP A 120 10.26 -27.08 8.50
N GLY A 121 9.92 -25.84 8.85
CA GLY A 121 10.80 -24.92 9.57
C GLY A 121 11.83 -24.20 8.69
N SER A 122 11.88 -24.49 7.38
CA SER A 122 12.76 -23.79 6.44
C SER A 122 12.39 -22.33 6.30
N ALA A 123 13.40 -21.47 6.19
CA ALA A 123 13.23 -20.04 6.05
C ALA A 123 12.59 -19.68 4.71
N VAL A 124 11.68 -18.71 4.73
CA VAL A 124 11.10 -18.06 3.56
C VAL A 124 11.62 -16.64 3.51
N GLU A 125 12.70 -16.43 2.76
CA GLU A 125 13.40 -15.14 2.62
C GLU A 125 13.30 -14.57 1.21
N THR A 126 12.46 -15.16 0.38
CA THR A 126 12.26 -14.73 -1.01
C THR A 126 11.21 -13.61 -1.09
N VAL A 127 11.49 -12.61 -1.93
CA VAL A 127 10.53 -11.54 -2.24
C VAL A 127 9.23 -12.15 -2.75
N GLY A 128 8.13 -11.96 -2.01
CA GLY A 128 6.80 -12.47 -2.37
C GLY A 128 6.37 -13.75 -1.64
N GLY A 129 7.23 -14.37 -0.81
CA GLY A 129 6.86 -15.57 -0.03
C GLY A 129 5.71 -15.34 0.96
N TYR A 130 5.53 -14.10 1.41
CA TYR A 130 4.40 -13.68 2.24
C TYR A 130 3.02 -13.80 1.58
N LYS A 131 2.94 -14.05 0.26
CA LYS A 131 1.67 -14.23 -0.46
C LYS A 131 0.93 -15.52 -0.08
N ASP A 132 1.67 -16.52 0.43
CA ASP A 132 1.09 -17.79 0.90
C ASP A 132 0.56 -17.70 2.35
N PHE A 133 0.40 -16.48 2.88
CA PHE A 133 -0.14 -16.24 4.21
C PHE A 133 -1.60 -16.70 4.31
N ASN A 134 -1.88 -17.57 5.30
CA ASN A 134 -3.22 -18.05 5.58
C ASN A 134 -3.91 -17.11 6.58
N TYR A 135 -4.91 -16.35 6.11
CA TYR A 135 -5.63 -15.38 6.95
C TYR A 135 -6.38 -16.02 8.13
N ASN A 136 -6.98 -17.19 7.92
CA ASN A 136 -7.88 -17.80 8.90
C ASN A 136 -7.14 -18.46 10.07
N ASP A 137 -5.90 -18.90 9.83
CA ASP A 137 -5.02 -19.45 10.86
C ASP A 137 -3.56 -19.12 10.53
N PRO A 138 -3.08 -17.90 10.83
CA PRO A 138 -1.78 -17.39 10.39
C PRO A 138 -0.57 -18.20 10.83
N MET A 139 -0.66 -18.88 11.97
CA MET A 139 0.48 -19.56 12.61
C MET A 139 0.36 -21.08 12.60
N ASN A 140 -0.61 -21.64 11.86
CA ASN A 140 -0.77 -23.08 11.72
C ASN A 140 0.55 -23.73 11.28
N PRO A 141 1.07 -24.76 12.00
CA PRO A 141 2.29 -25.44 11.62
C PRO A 141 2.30 -26.04 10.21
N ALA A 142 1.15 -26.33 9.61
CA ALA A 142 1.06 -26.83 8.24
C ALA A 142 1.10 -25.73 7.16
N ASN A 143 1.09 -24.44 7.55
CA ASN A 143 1.09 -23.35 6.58
C ASN A 143 2.39 -23.31 5.78
N LYS A 144 2.24 -22.96 4.50
CA LYS A 144 3.35 -22.69 3.58
C LYS A 144 4.12 -21.42 3.96
N PHE A 145 3.48 -20.51 4.69
CA PHE A 145 4.10 -19.32 5.22
C PHE A 145 3.55 -18.99 6.61
N ARG A 146 4.46 -18.88 7.58
CA ARG A 146 4.24 -18.33 8.91
C ARG A 146 5.22 -17.19 9.13
N PRO A 147 4.77 -15.95 9.35
CA PRO A 147 5.67 -14.82 9.50
C PRO A 147 6.59 -14.96 10.73
N ASN A 148 7.76 -14.34 10.66
CA ASN A 148 8.69 -14.24 11.80
C ASN A 148 8.19 -13.26 12.87
N LEU A 149 7.43 -12.25 12.46
CA LEU A 149 6.76 -11.26 13.30
C LEU A 149 5.32 -11.09 12.83
N LEU A 150 4.34 -11.17 13.73
CA LEU A 150 2.92 -10.93 13.45
C LEU A 150 2.27 -10.19 14.62
N LEU A 151 1.55 -9.14 14.27
CA LEU A 151 0.65 -8.38 15.13
C LEU A 151 -0.78 -8.56 14.62
N ASP A 152 -1.68 -8.99 15.51
CA ASP A 152 -3.12 -9.01 15.29
C ASP A 152 -3.73 -7.79 15.98
N PHE A 153 -4.16 -6.80 15.19
CA PHE A 153 -4.75 -5.57 15.72
C PHE A 153 -6.20 -5.73 16.16
N LEU A 154 -6.88 -6.82 15.76
CA LEU A 154 -8.25 -7.09 16.23
C LEU A 154 -8.21 -7.68 17.65
N THR A 155 -7.33 -8.67 17.88
CA THR A 155 -7.23 -9.35 19.18
C THR A 155 -6.14 -8.79 20.09
N GLY A 156 -5.28 -7.90 19.57
CA GLY A 156 -4.10 -7.39 20.28
C GLY A 156 -2.97 -8.41 20.47
N SER A 157 -2.90 -9.46 19.65
CA SER A 157 -1.87 -10.52 19.84
C SER A 157 -0.55 -10.16 19.17
N PHE A 158 0.56 -10.48 19.84
CA PHE A 158 1.91 -10.35 19.31
C PHE A 158 2.59 -11.72 19.24
N LYS A 159 3.19 -12.04 18.09
CA LYS A 159 3.93 -13.28 17.87
C LYS A 159 5.24 -12.95 17.18
N GLY A 160 6.35 -13.27 17.82
CA GLY A 160 7.69 -13.09 17.28
C GLY A 160 8.53 -14.35 17.47
N ARG A 161 9.34 -14.70 16.48
CA ARG A 161 10.31 -15.81 16.61
C ARG A 161 11.59 -15.37 17.29
N ASN A 162 12.13 -14.23 16.89
CA ASN A 162 13.29 -13.63 17.52
C ASN A 162 12.86 -12.27 18.06
N VAL A 163 12.91 -12.11 19.38
CA VAL A 163 12.41 -10.94 20.08
C VAL A 163 13.42 -10.54 21.14
N GLU A 164 13.87 -9.29 21.06
CA GLU A 164 14.67 -8.64 22.09
C GLU A 164 13.81 -7.57 22.76
N VAL A 165 13.82 -7.54 24.09
CA VAL A 165 13.03 -6.61 24.90
C VAL A 165 13.98 -5.97 25.90
N GLU A 166 14.30 -4.69 25.71
CA GLU A 166 15.14 -3.91 26.64
C GLU A 166 14.39 -3.54 27.94
N GLY A 167 13.07 -3.70 27.96
CA GLY A 167 12.18 -3.35 29.07
C GLY A 167 11.74 -4.53 29.93
N THR A 168 10.72 -4.29 30.76
CA THR A 168 10.11 -5.31 31.62
C THR A 168 8.95 -6.00 30.92
N ILE A 169 8.89 -7.33 31.05
CA ILE A 169 7.71 -8.12 30.64
C ILE A 169 6.85 -8.35 31.89
N ILE A 170 5.62 -7.83 31.88
CA ILE A 170 4.62 -8.02 32.93
C ILE A 170 3.50 -8.89 32.35
N ALA A 171 3.23 -10.03 32.98
CA ALA A 171 2.17 -10.94 32.54
C ALA A 171 1.49 -11.60 33.75
N ASN A 172 0.18 -11.81 33.66
CA ASN A 172 -0.59 -12.53 34.69
C ASN A 172 -0.18 -14.01 34.78
N ALA A 173 0.22 -14.59 33.65
CA ALA A 173 0.75 -15.95 33.55
C ALA A 173 1.76 -16.02 32.42
N SER A 174 2.80 -16.83 32.60
CA SER A 174 3.82 -17.07 31.57
C SER A 174 4.19 -18.55 31.53
N PHE A 175 4.21 -19.11 30.33
CA PHE A 175 4.71 -20.46 30.07
C PHE A 175 5.98 -20.33 29.25
N VAL A 176 7.14 -20.52 29.90
CA VAL A 176 8.43 -20.35 29.24
C VAL A 176 9.12 -21.70 29.11
N ARG A 177 9.34 -22.12 27.86
CA ARG A 177 10.24 -23.23 27.52
C ARG A 177 11.56 -22.63 27.06
N MET A 178 12.61 -22.86 27.83
CA MET A 178 13.94 -22.33 27.58
C MET A 178 14.98 -23.44 27.74
N HIS A 179 16.04 -23.38 26.93
CA HIS A 179 17.21 -24.25 27.11
C HIS A 179 18.11 -23.71 28.22
N ASP A 180 18.37 -22.40 28.20
CA ASP A 180 19.20 -21.71 29.17
C ASP A 180 18.53 -20.44 29.68
N PHE A 181 18.75 -20.13 30.96
CA PHE A 181 18.42 -18.85 31.59
C PHE A 181 19.70 -18.24 32.15
N ARG A 182 19.99 -16.99 31.79
CA ARG A 182 21.12 -16.24 32.32
C ARG A 182 20.65 -14.86 32.73
N ALA A 183 20.92 -14.50 33.98
CA ALA A 183 20.71 -13.16 34.49
C ALA A 183 22.08 -12.57 34.86
N ASN A 184 22.33 -11.32 34.48
CA ASN A 184 23.54 -10.61 34.91
C ASN A 184 23.46 -10.30 36.41
N GLU A 185 22.30 -9.78 36.84
CA GLU A 185 21.94 -9.49 38.23
C GLU A 185 20.43 -9.68 38.41
N GLY A 186 19.97 -10.02 39.62
CA GLY A 186 18.54 -10.11 39.91
C GLY A 186 18.17 -11.14 40.98
N TYR A 187 16.91 -11.08 41.43
CA TYR A 187 16.32 -12.03 42.38
C TYR A 187 15.24 -12.85 41.70
N PHE A 188 15.18 -14.14 42.03
CA PHE A 188 14.11 -15.02 41.58
C PHE A 188 13.21 -15.35 42.76
N PHE A 189 12.01 -14.76 42.78
CA PHE A 189 11.01 -15.02 43.81
C PHE A 189 10.00 -16.03 43.29
N LEU A 190 10.02 -17.23 43.88
CA LEU A 190 8.99 -18.23 43.68
C LEU A 190 8.09 -18.26 44.91
N ASN A 191 6.79 -18.05 44.72
CA ASN A 191 5.78 -18.35 45.74
C ASN A 191 4.91 -19.52 45.22
N PRO A 192 5.35 -20.77 45.39
CA PRO A 192 4.56 -21.91 44.97
C PRO A 192 3.34 -22.03 45.90
N ALA A 193 2.17 -21.62 45.41
CA ALA A 193 0.92 -22.07 45.97
C ALA A 193 0.74 -23.54 45.56
N PHE A 194 1.25 -24.47 46.36
CA PHE A 194 0.89 -25.88 46.24
C PHE A 194 -0.58 -25.98 46.63
N GLY A 195 -1.46 -26.19 45.64
CA GLY A 195 -2.87 -26.49 45.90
C GLY A 195 -2.95 -27.68 46.86
N SER A 196 -3.66 -27.51 47.97
CA SER A 196 -4.05 -28.58 48.89
C SER A 196 -5.05 -29.51 48.24
#